data_AF-A0A0B6YQC0-F1
#
_entry.id   AF-A0A0B6YQC0-F1
#
_cell.length_a   1.000
_cell.length_b   1.000
_cell.length_c   1.000
_cell.angle_alpha   90.00
_cell.angle_beta   90.00
_cell.angle_gamma   90.00
#
_symmetry.space_group_name_H-M   'P 1'
#
loop_
_entity.id
_entity.type
_entity.pdbx_description
1 polymer ?
#
loop_
_entity_poly.entity_id
_entity_poly.type
_entity_poly.pdbx_seq_one_letter_code
_entity_poly.pdbx_strand_id
1 'polypeptide(L)' 'DEVNSFVGAFHDAVILYAIALNESLAANVSISNGSEITRRMWNRTFTGITGTVSIDENGDRNADYSLL' A
#
# COMPACT_ATOMS: atom_id res chain seq x y z
N ASP A 1 -3.84 -19.38 -16.45
CA ASP A 1 -4.31 -17.99 -16.55
C ASP A 1 -3.26 -17.05 -16.00
N GLU A 2 -2.84 -16.09 -16.81
CA GLU A 2 -1.94 -15.02 -16.39
C GLU A 2 -2.76 -14.06 -15.51
N VAL A 3 -2.44 -14.00 -14.22
CA VAL A 3 -3.10 -13.05 -13.32
C VAL A 3 -2.63 -11.67 -13.72
N ASN A 4 -3.56 -10.84 -14.20
CA ASN A 4 -3.28 -9.48 -14.59
C ASN A 4 -2.60 -8.73 -13.43
N SER A 5 -1.42 -8.17 -13.68
CA SER A 5 -0.62 -7.43 -12.69
C SER A 5 -1.39 -6.30 -11.99
N PHE A 6 -2.36 -5.69 -12.68
CA PHE A 6 -3.25 -4.69 -12.09
C PHE A 6 -4.14 -5.29 -10.98
N VAL A 7 -4.61 -6.53 -11.12
CA VAL A 7 -5.45 -7.19 -10.11
C VAL A 7 -4.65 -7.44 -8.83
N GLY A 8 -3.42 -7.91 -8.96
CA GLY A 8 -2.50 -8.06 -7.82
C GLY A 8 -2.18 -6.73 -7.15
N ALA A 9 -1.95 -5.67 -7.95
CA ALA A 9 -1.70 -4.34 -7.41
C ALA A 9 -2.89 -3.77 -6.62
N PHE A 10 -4.12 -3.97 -7.09
CA PHE A 10 -5.32 -3.56 -6.34
C PHE A 10 -5.50 -4.35 -5.04
N HIS A 11 -5.25 -5.65 -5.06
CA HIS A 11 -5.25 -6.46 -3.85
C HIS A 11 -4.27 -5.91 -2.81
N ASP A 12 -3.05 -5.61 -3.22
CA ASP A 12 -2.03 -5.07 -2.32
C ASP A 12 -2.37 -3.65 -1.84
N ALA A 13 -3.03 -2.84 -2.66
CA ALA A 13 -3.52 -1.52 -2.25
C ALA A 13 -4.57 -1.61 -1.12
N VAL A 14 -5.45 -2.62 -1.15
CA VAL A 14 -6.43 -2.86 -0.08
C VAL A 14 -5.73 -3.27 1.22
N ILE A 15 -4.69 -4.12 1.14
CA ILE A 15 -3.87 -4.48 2.30
C ILE A 15 -3.20 -3.25 2.90
N LEU A 16 -2.55 -2.43 2.06
CA LEU A 16 -1.91 -1.19 2.47
C LEU A 16 -2.90 -0.24 3.18
N TYR A 17 -4.09 -0.07 2.60
CA TYR A 17 -5.16 0.73 3.22
C TYR A 17 -5.59 0.17 4.57
N ALA A 18 -5.78 -1.15 4.68
CA ALA A 18 -6.18 -1.78 5.94
C ALA A 18 -5.15 -1.58 7.06
N ILE A 19 -3.85 -1.66 6.72
CA ILE A 19 -2.77 -1.41 7.68
C ILE A 19 -2.78 0.06 8.13
N ALA A 20 -2.82 1.01 7.20
CA ALA A 20 -2.83 2.44 7.51
C ALA A 20 -4.09 2.87 8.29
N LEU A 21 -5.24 2.27 7.97
CA LEU A 21 -6.49 2.49 8.69
C LEU A 21 -6.40 1.98 10.13
N ASN A 22 -5.85 0.78 10.33
CA ASN A 22 -5.67 0.21 11.66
C ASN A 22 -4.77 1.08 12.55
N GLU A 23 -3.66 1.58 12.00
CA GLU A 23 -2.77 2.53 12.68
C GLU A 23 -3.46 3.87 12.98
N SER A 24 -4.32 4.34 12.07
CA SER A 24 -5.12 5.56 12.25
C SER A 24 -6.12 5.41 13.39
N LEU A 25 -6.83 4.29 13.45
CA LEU A 25 -7.76 3.97 14.53
C LEU A 25 -7.05 3.87 15.88
N ALA A 26 -5.88 3.24 15.94
CA ALA A 26 -5.06 3.17 17.15
C ALA A 26 -4.59 4.56 17.64
N ALA A 27 -4.44 5.51 16.72
CA ALA A 27 -4.08 6.90 17.02
C ALA A 27 -5.31 7.82 17.25
N ASN A 28 -6.53 7.28 17.35
CA ASN A 28 -7.79 8.04 17.44
C ASN A 28 -8.01 9.02 16.27
N VAL A 29 -7.42 8.75 15.11
CA VAL A 29 -7.66 9.51 13.88
C VAL A 29 -9.00 9.09 13.29
N SER A 30 -9.82 10.06 12.90
CA SER A 30 -11.09 9.79 12.22
C SER A 30 -10.85 9.05 10.91
N ILE A 31 -11.67 8.03 10.64
CA ILE A 31 -11.68 7.30 9.36
C ILE A 31 -11.99 8.20 8.15
N SER A 32 -12.60 9.37 8.38
CA SER A 32 -12.88 10.37 7.36
C SER A 32 -11.67 11.26 7.04
N ASN A 33 -10.60 11.22 7.85
CA ASN A 33 -9.37 11.96 7.57
C ASN A 33 -8.50 11.18 6.58
N GLY A 34 -8.92 11.18 5.32
CA GLY A 34 -8.22 10.48 4.24
C GLY A 34 -6.76 10.93 4.09
N SER A 35 -6.46 12.22 4.31
CA SER A 35 -5.08 12.74 4.19
C SER A 35 -4.14 12.13 5.22
N GLU A 36 -4.59 11.92 6.45
CA GLU A 36 -3.78 11.29 7.50
C GLU A 36 -3.60 9.79 7.26
N ILE A 37 -4.66 9.10 6.80
CA ILE A 37 -4.60 7.68 6.43
C ILE A 37 -3.62 7.48 5.26
N THR A 38 -3.73 8.29 4.20
CA THR A 38 -2.84 8.21 3.04
C THR A 38 -1.38 8.51 3.43
N ARG A 39 -1.14 9.48 4.33
CA ARG A 39 0.23 9.77 4.80
C ARG A 39 0.89 8.56 5.47
N ARG A 40 0.11 7.76 6.21
CA ARG A 40 0.58 6.53 6.87
C ARG A 40 0.86 5.39 5.90
N MET A 41 0.44 5.52 4.63
CA MET A 41 0.80 4.57 3.59
C MET A 41 2.20 4.82 3.00
N TRP A 42 2.76 6.02 3.20
CA TRP A 42 4.02 6.43 2.56
C TRP A 42 5.24 5.90 3.31
N ASN A 43 6.38 5.86 2.61
CA ASN A 43 7.69 5.47 3.13
C ASN A 43 7.68 4.14 3.92
N ARG A 44 7.11 3.09 3.32
CA ARG A 44 6.98 1.79 3.99
C ARG A 44 7.07 0.63 3.02
N THR A 45 7.42 -0.53 3.58
CA THR A 45 7.49 -1.80 2.87
C THR A 45 6.63 -2.83 3.57
N PHE A 46 5.89 -3.63 2.80
CA PHE A 46 5.08 -4.75 3.29
C PHE A 46 5.05 -5.90 2.30
N THR A 47 4.60 -7.07 2.74
CA THR A 47 4.43 -8.25 1.88
C THR A 47 3.01 -8.31 1.35
N GLY A 48 2.87 -8.18 0.03
CA GLY A 48 1.63 -8.36 -0.71
C GLY A 48 1.62 -9.66 -1.51
N ILE A 49 0.55 -9.88 -2.29
CA ILE A 49 0.42 -11.04 -3.18
C ILE A 49 1.33 -10.93 -4.41
N THR A 50 1.69 -9.71 -4.80
CA THR A 50 2.68 -9.46 -5.86
C THR A 50 4.14 -9.51 -5.36
N GLY A 51 4.35 -9.91 -4.10
CA GLY A 51 5.66 -9.96 -3.45
C GLY A 51 5.90 -8.78 -2.52
N THR A 52 7.14 -8.33 -2.43
CA THR A 52 7.50 -7.16 -1.62
C THR A 52 6.96 -5.90 -2.28
N VAL A 53 6.20 -5.12 -1.52
CA VAL A 53 5.63 -3.84 -1.97
C VAL A 53 6.26 -2.73 -1.15
N SER A 54 6.90 -1.77 -1.83
CA SER A 54 7.46 -0.59 -1.19
C SER A 54 6.79 0.66 -1.74
N ILE A 55 6.38 1.55 -0.84
CA ILE A 55 5.86 2.88 -1.14
C ILE A 55 6.92 3.89 -0.70
N ASP A 56 7.33 4.77 -1.60
CA ASP A 56 8.33 5.79 -1.32
C ASP A 56 7.79 6.95 -0.46
N GLU A 57 8.66 7.92 -0.20
CA GLU A 57 8.34 9.11 0.59
C GLU A 57 7.33 10.06 -0.09
N ASN A 58 7.10 9.92 -1.39
CA ASN A 58 6.13 10.69 -2.16
C ASN A 58 4.78 9.97 -2.28
N GLY A 59 4.68 8.72 -1.81
CA GLY A 59 3.48 7.91 -1.90
C GLY A 59 3.38 7.06 -3.17
N ASP A 60 4.45 6.99 -3.95
CA ASP A 60 4.50 6.20 -5.17
C ASP A 60 5.00 4.78 -4.87
N ARG A 61 4.45 3.79 -5.58
CA ARG A 61 4.92 2.42 -5.46
C ARG A 61 6.21 2.24 -6.26
N ASN A 62 7.25 1.72 -5.61
CA ASN A 62 8.48 1.33 -6.29
C ASN A 62 8.17 0.16 -7.24
N ALA A 63 8.53 0.34 -8.51
CA ALA A 63 8.34 -0.68 -9.53
C ALA A 63 9.60 -1.55 -9.63
N ASP A 64 9.49 -2.83 -9.27
CA ASP A 64 10.54 -3.80 -9.48
C ASP A 64 10.45 -4.36 -10.91
N TYR A 65 11.49 -4.13 -11.71
CA TYR A 65 11.62 -4.67 -13.05
C TYR A 65 12.76 -5.69 -13.10
N SER A 66 12.51 -6.85 -13.70
CA SER A 66 13.57 -7.77 -14.12
C SER A 66 13.82 -7.62 -15.60
N LEU A 67 15.07 -7.39 -16.00
CA LEU A 67 15.48 -7.54 -17.39
C LEU A 67 15.84 -9.01 -17.61
N LEU A 68 15.21 -9.62 -18.62
CA LEU A 68 15.49 -10.99 -19.09
C LEU A 68 16.53 -10.97 -20.20
#